data_AF-A0A834EDC8-F1
#
_entry.id   AF-A0A834EDC8-F1
#
_cell.length_a   1.000
_cell.length_b   1.000
_cell.length_c   1.000
_cell.angle_alpha   90.00
_cell.angle_beta   90.00
_cell.angle_gamma   90.00
#
_symmetry.space_group_name_H-M   'P 1'
#
loop_
_entity.id
_entity.type
_entity.pdbx_description
1 polymer ?
#
loop_
_entity_poly.entity_id
_entity_poly.type
_entity_poly.pdbx_seq_one_letter_code
_entity_poly.pdbx_strand_id
1 'polypeptide(L)'
;MAMNYNAKDEVDGGPPCAPGGTAKNRRPDNTAFKQQRLPAWQPILTAGTVLPTFFIIGLIFIPIGIGIFVTSNNIREIEIDYTGIDPSSPCNKCLSPNVTPCVCTINFTLEQSFEGNVFMYYGLSNFYQNHRRYVKSRDDSQLNGDSGALRALRQVAQRTITTASRRQFENKVPEKQKLFQEDNGIPVHLKGGVADALLYRATMILTVGGAAYAIYQLAMASLPKKQN
;
A
#
# COMPACT_ATOMS: atom_id res chain seq x y z
N MET A 1 1.80 -10.14 18.19
CA MET A 1 2.77 -10.58 19.21
C MET A 1 2.51 -12.06 19.47
N ALA A 2 3.42 -12.92 19.05
CA ALA A 2 3.29 -14.36 19.24
C ALA A 2 3.66 -14.71 20.68
N MET A 3 2.72 -15.28 21.44
CA MET A 3 3.04 -15.91 22.72
C MET A 3 3.62 -17.29 22.46
N ASN A 4 4.87 -17.45 22.87
CA ASN A 4 5.63 -18.69 22.82
C ASN A 4 5.08 -19.65 23.88
N TYR A 5 4.31 -20.66 23.48
CA TYR A 5 3.86 -21.71 24.39
C TYR A 5 4.88 -22.85 24.40
N ASN A 6 5.63 -22.95 25.50
CA ASN A 6 6.46 -24.12 25.79
C ASN A 6 5.54 -25.26 26.20
N ALA A 7 5.41 -26.26 25.33
CA ALA A 7 4.81 -27.54 25.63
C ALA A 7 5.82 -28.39 26.42
N LYS A 8 5.83 -28.23 27.73
CA LYS A 8 6.44 -29.17 28.66
C LYS A 8 5.54 -29.19 29.88
N ASP A 9 4.79 -30.28 30.01
CA ASP A 9 4.56 -31.01 31.26
C ASP A 9 3.39 -31.98 31.05
N GLU A 10 3.64 -33.04 30.28
CA GLU A 10 2.81 -34.24 30.30
C GLU A 10 3.72 -35.46 30.17
N VAL A 11 4.29 -35.89 31.30
CA VAL A 11 4.84 -37.24 31.50
C VAL A 11 4.54 -37.65 32.93
N ASP A 12 3.57 -38.55 33.08
CA ASP A 12 3.34 -39.35 34.29
C ASP A 12 4.59 -40.20 34.57
N GLY A 13 5.18 -40.06 35.75
CA GLY A 13 6.29 -40.91 36.19
C GLY A 13 7.11 -40.33 37.35
N GLY A 14 6.59 -40.40 38.57
CA GLY A 14 7.31 -40.05 39.81
C GLY A 14 6.80 -40.81 41.04
N PRO A 15 7.65 -41.05 42.06
CA PRO A 15 7.58 -42.15 43.06
C PRO A 15 6.50 -41.97 44.15
N PRO A 16 6.23 -43.01 45.00
CA PRO A 16 5.00 -43.08 45.79
C PRO A 16 4.94 -42.02 46.90
N CYS A 17 3.72 -41.52 47.11
CA CYS A 17 3.37 -40.39 47.97
C CYS A 17 3.82 -40.54 49.43
N ALA A 18 4.30 -39.43 50.00
CA ALA A 18 4.33 -39.20 51.45
C ALA A 18 2.92 -38.86 51.98
N PRO A 19 2.57 -39.26 53.22
CA PRO A 19 1.25 -39.01 53.79
C PRO A 19 1.18 -37.56 54.27
N GLY A 20 0.36 -36.73 53.60
CA GLY A 20 0.11 -35.34 54.03
C GLY A 20 -0.13 -34.32 52.92
N GLY A 21 -0.18 -34.72 51.65
CA GLY A 21 -0.47 -33.80 50.54
C GLY A 21 -1.97 -33.55 50.39
N THR A 22 -2.43 -32.34 50.70
CA THR A 22 -3.79 -31.87 50.39
C THR A 22 -4.11 -32.15 48.92
N ALA A 23 -5.20 -32.87 48.66
CA ALA A 23 -5.62 -33.28 47.33
C ALA A 23 -5.58 -32.09 46.35
N LYS A 24 -4.72 -32.16 45.33
CA LYS A 24 -4.72 -31.18 44.24
C LYS A 24 -6.07 -31.26 43.54
N ASN A 25 -6.90 -30.26 43.80
CA ASN A 25 -8.25 -30.18 43.30
C ASN A 25 -8.20 -30.12 41.77
N ARG A 26 -8.71 -31.15 41.08
CA ARG A 26 -8.77 -31.23 39.60
C ARG A 26 -9.82 -30.29 39.00
N ARG A 27 -10.24 -29.26 39.73
CA ARG A 27 -11.23 -28.30 39.27
C ARG A 27 -10.54 -27.24 38.43
N PRO A 28 -11.02 -26.98 37.21
CA PRO A 28 -10.52 -25.88 36.41
C PRO A 28 -10.79 -24.53 37.12
N ASP A 29 -9.88 -23.57 36.93
CA ASP A 29 -9.98 -22.29 37.63
C ASP A 29 -11.25 -21.53 37.25
N ASN A 30 -11.96 -21.05 38.27
CA ASN A 30 -13.24 -20.36 38.14
C ASN A 30 -13.04 -18.86 37.81
N THR A 31 -12.37 -18.59 36.69
CA THR A 31 -12.19 -17.22 36.16
C THR A 31 -13.05 -17.00 34.93
N ALA A 32 -13.62 -15.79 34.76
CA ALA A 32 -14.52 -15.47 33.66
C ALA A 32 -13.90 -15.70 32.27
N PHE A 33 -12.57 -15.53 32.13
CA PHE A 33 -11.83 -15.82 30.91
C PHE A 33 -11.76 -17.33 30.61
N LYS A 34 -11.30 -18.15 31.58
CA LYS A 34 -11.19 -19.61 31.38
C LYS A 34 -12.55 -20.29 31.24
N GLN A 35 -13.59 -19.71 31.82
CA GLN A 35 -14.97 -20.18 31.68
C GLN A 35 -15.70 -19.61 30.48
N GLN A 36 -15.07 -18.73 29.69
CA GLN A 36 -15.67 -18.09 28.51
C GLN A 36 -16.95 -17.30 28.83
N ARG A 37 -17.01 -16.70 30.02
CA ARG A 37 -18.14 -15.86 30.52
C ARG A 37 -17.78 -14.39 30.55
N LEU A 38 -16.84 -13.96 29.70
CA LEU A 38 -16.54 -12.55 29.57
C LEU A 38 -17.77 -11.82 29.00
N PRO A 39 -18.08 -10.61 29.48
CA PRO A 39 -19.15 -9.81 28.91
C PRO A 39 -18.80 -9.54 27.44
N ALA A 40 -19.65 -10.02 26.55
CA ALA A 40 -19.54 -9.80 25.12
C ALA A 40 -20.78 -9.04 24.66
N TRP A 41 -20.58 -8.05 23.81
CA TRP A 41 -21.68 -7.45 23.07
C TRP A 41 -21.98 -8.36 21.87
N GLN A 42 -23.21 -8.84 21.79
CA GLN A 42 -23.67 -9.70 20.71
C GLN A 42 -24.69 -8.94 19.85
N PRO A 43 -24.24 -8.20 18.81
CA PRO A 43 -25.17 -7.51 17.93
C PRO A 43 -25.95 -8.50 17.07
N ILE A 44 -27.27 -8.52 17.23
CA ILE A 44 -28.17 -9.29 16.38
C ILE A 44 -28.61 -8.37 15.24
N LEU A 45 -28.03 -8.58 14.05
CA LEU A 45 -28.33 -7.78 12.85
C LEU A 45 -29.71 -8.15 12.30
N THR A 46 -30.74 -7.46 12.78
CA THR A 46 -32.12 -7.58 12.31
C THR A 46 -32.42 -6.48 11.27
N ALA A 47 -33.40 -6.73 10.39
CA ALA A 47 -33.81 -5.77 9.36
C ALA A 47 -34.13 -4.37 9.92
N GLY A 48 -34.74 -4.29 11.12
CA GLY A 48 -35.05 -3.03 11.79
C GLY A 48 -33.81 -2.23 12.24
N THR A 49 -32.68 -2.89 12.46
CA THR A 49 -31.41 -2.24 12.83
C THR A 49 -30.57 -1.88 11.61
N VAL A 50 -30.59 -2.72 10.57
CA VAL A 50 -29.74 -2.57 9.39
C VAL A 50 -30.33 -1.56 8.40
N LEU A 51 -31.65 -1.53 8.23
CA LEU A 51 -32.30 -0.66 7.24
C LEU A 51 -32.03 0.84 7.50
N PRO A 52 -32.16 1.38 8.72
CA PRO A 52 -31.84 2.79 8.99
C PRO A 52 -30.36 3.11 8.74
N THR A 53 -29.44 2.18 9.05
CA THR A 53 -28.01 2.41 8.84
C THR A 53 -27.67 2.56 7.35
N PHE A 54 -28.29 1.77 6.48
CA PHE A 54 -28.09 1.92 5.02
C PHE A 54 -28.64 3.25 4.50
N PHE A 55 -29.78 3.72 4.98
CA PHE A 55 -30.31 5.03 4.58
C PHE A 55 -29.38 6.17 5.01
N ILE A 56 -28.83 6.12 6.22
CA ILE A 56 -27.87 7.12 6.71
C ILE A 56 -26.61 7.12 5.85
N ILE A 57 -26.03 5.95 5.58
CA ILE A 57 -24.84 5.82 4.72
C ILE A 57 -25.14 6.34 3.31
N GLY A 58 -26.31 6.00 2.74
CA GLY A 58 -26.74 6.47 1.43
C GLY A 58 -26.86 7.99 1.36
N LEU A 59 -27.51 8.62 2.35
CA LEU A 59 -27.66 10.08 2.43
C LEU A 59 -26.32 10.81 2.56
N ILE A 60 -25.30 10.16 3.14
CA ILE A 60 -23.94 10.71 3.23
C ILE A 60 -23.17 10.50 1.92
N PHE A 61 -23.29 9.32 1.30
CA PHE A 61 -22.52 8.98 0.10
C PHE A 61 -23.05 9.64 -1.17
N ILE A 62 -24.34 9.98 -1.26
CA ILE A 62 -24.88 10.71 -2.40
C ILE A 62 -24.21 12.08 -2.60
N PRO A 63 -24.18 13.00 -1.62
CA PRO A 63 -23.53 14.30 -1.79
C PRO A 63 -22.01 14.17 -1.96
N ILE A 64 -21.36 13.21 -1.28
CA ILE A 64 -19.92 12.95 -1.47
C ILE A 64 -19.65 12.50 -2.91
N GLY A 65 -20.45 11.57 -3.43
CA GLY A 65 -20.34 11.06 -4.80
C GLY A 65 -20.57 12.16 -5.84
N ILE A 66 -21.57 13.02 -5.63
CA ILE A 66 -21.80 14.18 -6.50
C ILE A 66 -20.60 15.13 -6.46
N GLY A 67 -20.07 15.43 -5.27
CA GLY A 67 -18.88 16.27 -5.11
C GLY A 67 -17.68 15.73 -5.88
N ILE A 68 -17.36 14.45 -5.69
CA ILE A 68 -16.24 13.78 -6.38
C ILE A 68 -16.48 13.78 -7.90
N PHE A 69 -17.70 13.46 -8.34
CA PHE A 69 -18.04 13.39 -9.77
C PHE A 69 -17.87 14.75 -10.47
N VAL A 70 -18.37 15.82 -9.87
CA VAL A 70 -18.20 17.18 -10.41
C VAL A 70 -16.73 17.58 -10.44
N THR A 71 -15.98 17.32 -9.36
CA THR A 71 -14.54 17.63 -9.35
C THR A 71 -13.76 16.83 -10.38
N SER A 72 -14.14 15.57 -10.63
CA SER A 72 -13.50 14.71 -11.64
C SER A 72 -13.75 15.21 -13.06
N ASN A 73 -14.98 15.62 -13.38
CA ASN A 73 -15.32 16.09 -14.72
C ASN A 73 -14.74 17.48 -15.05
N ASN A 74 -14.39 18.26 -14.02
CA ASN A 74 -13.70 19.54 -14.18
C ASN A 74 -12.22 19.37 -14.51
N ILE A 75 -11.62 18.20 -14.24
CA ILE A 75 -10.23 17.92 -14.62
C ILE A 75 -10.20 17.67 -16.13
N ARG A 76 -9.43 18.49 -16.83
CA ARG A 76 -9.15 18.32 -18.25
C ARG A 76 -7.89 17.49 -18.41
N GLU A 77 -7.88 16.57 -19.37
CA GLU A 77 -6.72 15.77 -19.73
C GLU A 77 -6.59 15.69 -21.26
N ILE A 78 -5.36 15.63 -21.76
CA ILE A 78 -5.04 15.41 -23.16
C ILE A 78 -4.00 14.29 -23.25
N GLU A 79 -4.32 13.24 -23.99
CA GLU A 79 -3.45 12.10 -24.23
C GLU A 79 -3.02 12.07 -25.70
N ILE A 80 -1.72 11.99 -25.94
CA ILE A 80 -1.13 12.00 -27.28
C ILE A 80 -0.16 10.84 -27.39
N ASP A 81 -0.43 9.91 -28.30
CA ASP A 81 0.50 8.84 -28.63
C ASP A 81 1.60 9.35 -29.57
N TYR A 82 2.85 9.18 -29.16
CA TYR A 82 4.04 9.60 -29.88
C TYR A 82 4.92 8.42 -30.34
N THR A 83 4.40 7.18 -30.26
CA THR A 83 5.12 5.96 -30.63
C THR A 83 5.47 5.92 -32.11
N GLY A 84 4.56 6.40 -32.97
CA GLY A 84 4.79 6.54 -34.41
C GLY A 84 4.59 5.28 -35.24
N ILE A 85 3.67 4.39 -34.83
CA ILE A 85 3.38 3.13 -35.54
C ILE A 85 2.77 3.40 -36.93
N ASP A 86 1.96 4.46 -37.04
CA ASP A 86 1.32 4.84 -38.29
C ASP A 86 2.30 5.50 -39.25
N PRO A 87 2.31 5.13 -40.54
CA PRO A 87 3.21 5.72 -41.53
C PRO A 87 2.95 7.21 -41.79
N SER A 88 1.75 7.69 -41.44
CA SER A 88 1.37 9.11 -41.52
C SER A 88 1.96 9.96 -40.38
N SER A 89 2.36 9.33 -39.27
CA SER A 89 2.84 10.05 -38.09
C SER A 89 4.25 10.63 -38.30
N PRO A 90 4.55 11.83 -37.79
CA PRO A 90 5.87 12.46 -37.93
C PRO A 90 6.98 11.72 -37.17
N CYS A 91 6.61 10.88 -36.19
CA CYS A 91 7.53 10.09 -35.37
C CYS A 91 7.88 8.72 -35.99
N ASN A 92 7.23 8.29 -37.07
CA ASN A 92 7.50 6.99 -37.70
C ASN A 92 8.97 6.82 -38.15
N LYS A 93 9.60 7.92 -38.57
CA LYS A 93 11.04 7.94 -38.93
C LYS A 93 11.98 7.50 -37.80
N CYS A 94 11.54 7.62 -36.54
CA CYS A 94 12.34 7.29 -35.37
C CYS A 94 12.24 5.83 -34.91
N LEU A 95 11.41 4.99 -35.54
CA LEU A 95 11.38 3.56 -35.23
C LEU A 95 12.66 2.84 -35.65
N SER A 96 13.34 3.36 -36.69
CA SER A 96 14.58 2.78 -37.18
C SER A 96 15.78 3.15 -36.29
N PRO A 97 16.62 2.19 -35.88
CA PRO A 97 17.78 2.45 -35.02
C PRO A 97 18.92 3.20 -35.73
N ASN A 98 18.82 3.37 -37.06
CA ASN A 98 19.87 3.98 -37.88
C ASN A 98 19.95 5.51 -37.77
N VAL A 99 18.96 6.15 -37.12
CA VAL A 99 18.91 7.61 -36.96
C VAL A 99 19.07 7.95 -35.48
N THR A 100 20.28 8.28 -35.04
CA THR A 100 20.53 8.78 -33.68
C THR A 100 21.41 10.04 -33.71
N PRO A 101 20.99 11.14 -33.07
CA PRO A 101 19.76 11.35 -32.31
C PRO A 101 18.53 11.59 -33.22
N CYS A 102 17.44 10.83 -33.02
CA CYS A 102 16.16 11.10 -33.69
C CYS A 102 15.30 12.01 -32.81
N VAL A 103 14.87 13.14 -33.37
CA VAL A 103 13.91 14.05 -32.73
C VAL A 103 12.65 14.10 -33.60
N CYS A 104 11.50 13.86 -32.98
CA CYS A 104 10.20 14.04 -33.60
C CYS A 104 9.41 15.10 -32.83
N THR A 105 8.63 15.89 -33.58
CA THR A 105 7.82 16.99 -33.04
C THR A 105 6.38 16.69 -33.38
N ILE A 106 5.51 16.73 -32.36
CA ILE A 106 4.08 16.55 -32.52
C ILE A 106 3.41 17.88 -32.19
N ASN A 107 2.70 18.41 -33.18
CA ASN A 107 1.93 19.62 -33.01
C ASN A 107 0.56 19.24 -32.45
N PHE A 108 0.16 19.90 -31.37
CA PHE A 108 -1.17 19.75 -30.78
C PHE A 108 -1.72 21.12 -30.42
N THR A 109 -3.05 21.21 -30.34
CA THR A 109 -3.77 22.43 -29.99
C THR A 109 -4.62 22.17 -28.77
N LEU A 110 -4.72 23.17 -27.89
CA LEU A 110 -5.56 23.11 -26.70
C LEU A 110 -6.90 23.77 -27.01
N GLU A 111 -7.99 23.01 -27.03
CA GLU A 111 -9.34 23.54 -27.25
C GLU A 111 -9.81 24.43 -26.11
N GLN A 112 -9.31 24.17 -24.91
CA GLN A 112 -9.68 24.87 -23.67
C GLN A 112 -8.42 25.18 -22.86
N SER A 113 -8.44 26.28 -22.10
CA SER A 113 -7.38 26.62 -21.16
C SER A 113 -7.42 25.70 -19.93
N PHE A 114 -6.27 25.19 -19.53
CA PHE A 114 -6.15 24.48 -18.25
C PHE A 114 -6.12 25.47 -17.10
N GLU A 115 -7.10 25.39 -16.20
CA GLU A 115 -7.13 26.19 -14.98
C GLU A 115 -6.35 25.48 -13.86
N GLY A 116 -5.29 26.11 -13.34
CA GLY A 116 -4.49 25.61 -12.22
C GLY A 116 -3.12 25.04 -12.63
N ASN A 117 -2.60 24.12 -11.82
CA ASN A 117 -1.28 23.53 -12.03
C ASN A 117 -1.35 22.42 -13.08
N VAL A 118 -0.50 22.51 -14.11
CA VAL A 118 -0.42 21.52 -15.18
C VAL A 118 0.67 20.49 -14.86
N PHE A 119 0.34 19.22 -15.02
CA PHE A 119 1.28 18.12 -14.86
C PHE A 119 1.43 17.37 -16.19
N MET A 120 2.68 17.12 -16.59
CA MET A 120 2.99 16.33 -17.78
C MET A 120 3.39 14.92 -17.35
N TYR A 121 2.75 13.91 -17.94
CA TYR A 121 3.08 12.51 -17.73
C TYR A 121 3.44 11.87 -19.06
N TYR A 122 4.35 10.90 -19.03
CA TYR A 122 4.58 10.00 -20.15
C TYR A 122 3.97 8.64 -19.80
N GLY A 123 3.21 8.06 -20.73
CA GLY A 123 2.62 6.73 -20.59
C GLY A 123 3.45 5.68 -21.32
N LEU A 124 3.56 4.48 -20.75
CA LEU A 124 4.13 3.31 -21.41
C LEU A 124 3.09 2.19 -21.39
N SER A 125 2.73 1.67 -22.57
CA SER A 125 1.90 0.48 -22.71
C SER A 125 2.78 -0.76 -22.89
N ASN A 126 2.24 -1.95 -22.58
CA ASN A 126 2.94 -3.24 -22.73
C ASN A 126 4.27 -3.36 -21.96
N PHE A 127 4.47 -2.58 -20.89
CA PHE A 127 5.64 -2.65 -20.01
C PHE A 127 5.26 -3.18 -18.62
N TYR A 128 5.55 -4.45 -18.35
CA TYR A 128 5.14 -5.15 -17.12
C TYR A 128 6.05 -4.88 -15.91
N GLN A 129 5.95 -3.68 -15.34
CA GLN A 129 6.71 -3.32 -14.11
C GLN A 129 6.34 -4.17 -12.89
N ASN A 130 5.13 -4.73 -12.85
CA ASN A 130 4.64 -5.56 -11.75
C ASN A 130 5.18 -7.00 -11.77
N HIS A 131 6.01 -7.38 -12.76
CA HIS A 131 6.55 -8.73 -12.83
C HIS A 131 7.48 -9.04 -11.63
N ARG A 132 7.25 -10.16 -10.94
CA ARG A 132 7.96 -10.52 -9.69
C ARG A 132 9.48 -10.43 -9.79
N ARG A 133 10.08 -10.88 -10.89
CA ARG A 133 11.55 -10.80 -11.09
C ARG A 133 12.04 -9.36 -11.27
N TYR A 134 11.25 -8.52 -11.93
CA TYR A 134 11.56 -7.11 -12.13
C TYR A 134 11.53 -6.36 -10.79
N VAL A 135 10.44 -6.54 -10.02
CA VAL A 135 10.29 -5.93 -8.69
C VAL A 135 11.37 -6.38 -7.71
N LYS A 136 11.79 -7.66 -7.77
CA LYS A 136 12.85 -8.20 -6.91
C LYS A 136 14.26 -7.80 -7.33
N SER A 137 14.46 -7.36 -8.58
CA SER A 137 15.78 -7.03 -9.13
C SER A 137 16.19 -5.60 -8.79
N ARG A 138 16.11 -5.23 -7.50
CA ARG A 138 16.56 -3.95 -6.96
C ARG A 138 17.21 -4.18 -5.58
N ASP A 139 18.13 -3.30 -5.20
CA ASP A 139 18.74 -3.29 -3.87
C ASP A 139 18.33 -2.00 -3.15
N ASP A 140 17.42 -2.13 -2.18
CA ASP A 140 16.87 -0.98 -1.45
C ASP A 140 17.95 -0.29 -0.58
N SER A 141 18.98 -1.03 -0.14
CA SER A 141 20.09 -0.44 0.65
C SER A 141 21.01 0.39 -0.25
N GLN A 142 21.24 -0.08 -1.47
CA GLN A 142 21.93 0.70 -2.50
C GLN A 142 21.16 1.98 -2.83
N LEU A 143 19.84 1.89 -3.02
CA LEU A 143 18.99 3.06 -3.34
C LEU A 143 18.93 4.07 -2.19
N ASN A 144 19.00 3.58 -0.95
CA ASN A 144 19.11 4.43 0.24
C ASN A 144 20.51 5.04 0.44
N GLY A 145 21.48 4.72 -0.43
CA GLY A 145 22.83 5.27 -0.39
C GLY A 145 23.78 4.60 0.61
N ASP A 146 23.49 3.37 1.06
CA ASP A 146 24.37 2.65 1.97
C ASP A 146 25.68 2.25 1.27
N SER A 147 26.78 2.81 1.77
CA SER A 147 28.14 2.52 1.29
C SER A 147 28.56 1.07 1.45
N GLY A 148 27.99 0.33 2.41
CA GLY A 148 28.25 -1.11 2.61
C GLY A 148 27.69 -1.96 1.46
N ALA A 149 26.44 -1.69 1.08
CA ALA A 149 25.76 -2.36 -0.04
C ALA A 149 26.47 -2.12 -1.38
N LEU A 150 26.94 -0.88 -1.62
CA LEU A 150 27.70 -0.53 -2.83
C LEU A 150 29.00 -1.35 -2.98
N ARG A 151 29.69 -1.62 -1.87
CA ARG A 151 30.93 -2.42 -1.87
C ARG A 151 30.64 -3.91 -2.07
N ALA A 152 29.57 -4.42 -1.45
CA ALA A 152 29.16 -5.82 -1.58
C ALA A 152 28.79 -6.17 -3.04
N LEU A 153 28.03 -5.30 -3.73
CA LEU A 153 27.70 -5.47 -5.14
C LEU A 153 28.95 -5.47 -6.05
N ARG A 154 29.95 -4.64 -5.74
CA ARG A 154 31.22 -4.58 -6.47
C ARG A 154 32.01 -5.90 -6.36
N GLN A 155 31.95 -6.56 -5.21
CA GLN A 155 32.61 -7.86 -4.99
C GLN A 155 31.89 -9.01 -5.71
N VAL A 156 30.55 -8.97 -5.80
CA VAL A 156 29.76 -9.97 -6.55
C VAL A 156 29.94 -9.82 -8.07
N ALA A 157 29.95 -8.60 -8.59
CA ALA A 157 30.14 -8.34 -10.03
C ALA A 157 31.57 -8.68 -10.52
N GLN A 158 32.57 -8.69 -9.64
CA GLN A 158 33.94 -9.09 -9.95
C GLN A 158 34.15 -10.61 -9.98
N ARG A 159 33.20 -11.42 -9.49
CA ARG A 159 33.24 -12.87 -9.66
C ARG A 159 32.75 -13.23 -11.07
N THR A 160 33.69 -13.46 -11.96
CA THR A 160 33.46 -13.79 -13.38
C THR A 160 32.61 -15.06 -13.52
N ILE A 161 31.36 -14.93 -13.99
CA ILE A 161 30.55 -16.08 -14.43
C ILE A 161 30.95 -16.37 -15.88
N THR A 162 31.83 -17.34 -16.07
CA THR A 162 32.24 -17.88 -17.38
C THR A 162 31.23 -18.91 -17.88
N THR A 163 30.07 -18.51 -18.38
CA THR A 163 29.23 -19.38 -19.23
C THR A 163 28.21 -18.55 -20.01
N ALA A 164 28.61 -18.04 -21.17
CA ALA A 164 27.81 -17.77 -22.38
C ALA A 164 28.55 -16.75 -23.26
N SER A 165 28.50 -16.95 -24.57
CA SER A 165 29.03 -16.04 -25.58
C SER A 165 28.49 -14.61 -25.35
N ARG A 166 29.41 -13.66 -25.14
CA ARG A 166 29.10 -12.23 -25.03
C ARG A 166 28.58 -11.71 -26.37
N ARG A 167 27.26 -11.79 -26.60
CA ARG A 167 26.57 -10.63 -27.19
C ARG A 167 26.40 -9.65 -26.05
N GLN A 168 27.38 -8.75 -25.90
CA GLN A 168 27.34 -7.67 -24.93
C GLN A 168 26.30 -6.65 -25.41
N PHE A 169 25.02 -6.99 -25.27
CA PHE A 169 23.97 -5.99 -25.27
C PHE A 169 24.11 -5.28 -23.93
N GLU A 170 24.70 -4.09 -23.94
CA GLU A 170 24.69 -3.24 -22.76
C GLU A 170 23.26 -3.08 -22.30
N ASN A 171 23.02 -3.46 -21.04
CA ASN A 171 21.72 -3.31 -20.44
C ASN A 171 21.46 -1.81 -20.25
N LYS A 172 20.80 -1.19 -21.23
CA LYS A 172 20.38 0.23 -21.20
C LYS A 172 19.11 0.46 -20.38
N VAL A 173 18.49 -0.61 -19.87
CA VAL A 173 17.28 -0.52 -19.04
C VAL A 173 17.49 0.35 -17.79
N PRO A 174 18.61 0.27 -17.05
CA PRO A 174 18.84 1.12 -15.87
C PRO A 174 18.95 2.60 -16.24
N GLU A 175 19.61 2.94 -17.34
CA GLU A 175 19.74 4.33 -17.80
C GLU A 175 18.39 4.90 -18.24
N LYS A 176 17.60 4.10 -18.97
CA LYS A 176 16.25 4.49 -19.39
C LYS A 176 15.32 4.58 -18.17
N GLN A 177 15.38 3.63 -17.25
CA GLN A 177 14.64 3.68 -15.98
C GLN A 177 15.00 4.92 -15.17
N LYS A 178 16.26 5.34 -15.13
CA LYS A 178 16.69 6.54 -14.40
C LYS A 178 16.12 7.82 -14.99
N LEU A 179 16.07 7.92 -16.32
CA LEU A 179 15.41 9.04 -17.01
C LEU A 179 13.90 9.09 -16.73
N PHE A 180 13.28 7.93 -16.56
CA PHE A 180 11.85 7.80 -16.30
C PHE A 180 11.49 7.95 -14.80
N GLN A 181 12.40 7.59 -13.88
CA GLN A 181 12.20 7.66 -12.44
C GLN A 181 12.79 8.93 -11.81
N GLU A 182 13.11 9.95 -12.61
CA GLU A 182 13.59 11.22 -12.07
C GLU A 182 12.52 11.81 -11.13
N ASP A 183 12.88 11.94 -9.85
CA ASP A 183 11.97 12.41 -8.82
C ASP A 183 11.62 13.86 -9.10
N ASN A 184 10.33 14.15 -9.20
CA ASN A 184 9.83 15.50 -9.38
C ASN A 184 9.86 16.33 -8.08
N GLY A 185 10.43 15.79 -6.99
CA GLY A 185 10.68 16.48 -5.73
C GLY A 185 9.42 16.75 -4.91
N ILE A 186 8.29 16.11 -5.27
CA ILE A 186 6.98 16.33 -4.65
C ILE A 186 6.52 15.03 -3.97
N PRO A 187 6.26 15.03 -2.64
CA PRO A 187 5.72 13.88 -1.95
C PRO A 187 4.39 13.41 -2.57
N VAL A 188 4.22 12.09 -2.71
CA VAL A 188 3.10 11.43 -3.43
C VAL A 188 1.70 11.91 -3.00
N HIS A 189 1.53 12.33 -1.74
CA HIS A 189 0.24 12.76 -1.17
C HIS A 189 -0.10 14.26 -1.39
N LEU A 190 0.78 15.00 -2.08
CA LEU A 190 0.57 16.42 -2.41
C LEU A 190 0.34 16.65 -3.92
N LYS A 191 0.16 15.55 -4.67
CA LYS A 191 0.07 15.57 -6.13
C LYS A 191 -1.23 16.21 -6.65
N GLY A 192 -2.33 16.17 -5.91
CA GLY A 192 -3.63 16.78 -6.27
C GLY A 192 -3.92 18.17 -5.68
N GLY A 193 -2.90 18.87 -5.15
CA GLY A 193 -3.05 20.25 -4.68
C GLY A 193 -3.89 20.42 -3.40
N VAL A 194 -4.67 21.51 -3.33
CA VAL A 194 -5.42 21.90 -2.11
C VAL A 194 -6.55 20.92 -1.74
N ALA A 195 -7.15 20.25 -2.72
CA ALA A 195 -8.21 19.26 -2.47
C ALA A 195 -7.67 18.02 -1.74
N ASP A 196 -6.53 17.49 -2.18
CA ASP A 196 -5.85 16.37 -1.52
C ASP A 196 -5.38 16.73 -0.10
N ALA A 197 -4.89 17.96 0.09
CA ALA A 197 -4.50 18.43 1.42
C ALA A 197 -5.69 18.50 2.39
N LEU A 198 -6.86 18.94 1.90
CA LEU A 198 -8.08 19.03 2.70
C LEU A 198 -8.66 17.64 2.97
N LEU A 199 -8.66 16.76 1.96
CA LEU A 199 -9.07 15.36 2.08
C LEU A 199 -8.18 14.60 3.08
N TYR A 200 -6.86 14.78 3.01
CA TYR A 200 -5.91 14.18 3.94
C TYR A 200 -6.13 14.66 5.38
N ARG A 201 -6.35 15.97 5.58
CA ARG A 201 -6.61 16.52 6.92
C ARG A 201 -7.94 16.02 7.48
N ALA A 202 -8.99 15.99 6.66
CA ALA A 202 -10.29 15.49 7.07
C ALA A 202 -10.24 14.00 7.46
N THR A 203 -9.57 13.17 6.64
CA THR A 203 -9.39 11.74 6.92
C THR A 203 -8.53 11.50 8.16
N MET A 204 -7.48 12.30 8.38
CA MET A 204 -6.70 12.24 9.62
C MET A 204 -7.56 12.57 10.85
N ILE A 205 -8.37 13.63 10.81
CA ILE A 205 -9.24 14.00 11.93
C ILE A 205 -10.26 12.89 12.22
N LEU A 206 -10.87 12.32 11.17
CA LEU A 206 -11.91 11.30 11.31
C LEU A 206 -11.32 9.98 11.84
N THR A 207 -10.13 9.59 11.40
CA THR A 207 -9.43 8.38 11.88
C THR A 207 -8.93 8.54 13.32
N VAL A 208 -8.32 9.69 13.65
CA VAL A 208 -7.87 9.98 15.02
C VAL A 208 -9.05 10.08 15.98
N GLY A 209 -10.12 10.79 15.57
CA GLY A 209 -11.36 10.90 16.35
C GLY A 209 -12.05 9.55 16.55
N GLY A 210 -12.14 8.73 15.48
CA GLY A 210 -12.69 7.38 15.56
C GLY A 210 -11.88 6.45 16.47
N ALA A 211 -10.56 6.53 16.40
CA ALA A 211 -9.66 5.76 17.29
C ALA A 211 -9.81 6.20 18.76
N ALA A 212 -9.84 7.52 19.02
CA ALA A 212 -10.05 8.05 20.36
C ALA A 212 -11.42 7.65 20.94
N TYR A 213 -12.47 7.70 20.11
CA TYR A 213 -13.81 7.27 20.52
C TYR A 213 -13.87 5.76 20.82
N ALA A 214 -13.21 4.94 20.00
CA ALA A 214 -13.10 3.51 20.25
C ALA A 214 -12.36 3.21 21.57
N ILE A 215 -11.27 3.92 21.85
CA ILE A 215 -10.54 3.82 23.11
C ILE A 215 -11.41 4.26 24.29
N TYR A 216 -12.16 5.36 24.15
CA TYR A 216 -13.09 5.82 25.18
C TYR A 216 -14.16 4.76 25.49
N GLN A 217 -14.75 4.14 24.47
CA GLN A 217 -15.74 3.08 24.66
C GLN A 217 -15.14 1.83 25.30
N LEU A 218 -13.91 1.44 24.93
CA LEU A 218 -13.18 0.35 25.58
C LEU A 218 -12.88 0.67 27.06
N ALA A 219 -12.48 1.90 27.36
CA ALA A 219 -12.22 2.34 28.72
C ALA A 219 -13.51 2.31 29.56
N MET A 220 -14.61 2.84 29.04
CA MET A 220 -15.92 2.79 29.70
C MET A 220 -16.44 1.37 29.90
N ALA A 221 -16.13 0.45 28.99
CA ALA A 221 -16.45 -0.98 29.14
C ALA A 221 -15.56 -1.70 30.16
N SER A 222 -14.32 -1.23 30.36
CA SER A 222 -13.36 -1.81 31.30
C SER A 222 -13.62 -1.45 32.78
N LEU A 223 -14.37 -0.38 33.04
CA LEU A 223 -14.71 0.04 34.39
C LEU A 223 -15.86 -0.83 34.94
N PRO A 224 -15.71 -1.44 36.13
CA PRO A 224 -16.76 -2.24 36.75
C PRO A 224 -17.95 -1.35 37.12
N LYS A 225 -19.11 -1.59 36.51
CA LYS A 225 -20.36 -0.91 36.89
C LYS A 225 -20.82 -1.44 38.24
N LYS A 226 -21.03 -0.54 39.22
CA LYS A 226 -21.69 -0.91 40.48
C LYS A 226 -23.11 -1.37 40.18
N GLN A 227 -23.47 -2.55 40.69
CA GLN A 227 -24.86 -2.99 40.76
C GLN A 227 -25.55 -2.16 41.85
N ASN A 228 -26.59 -1.41 41.46
CA ASN A 228 -27.63 -0.96 42.36
C ASN A 228 -28.71 -2.04 42.41
#